data_AF-A0A1C7M5C2-F1
#
_entry.id   AF-A0A1C7M5C2-F1
#
_cell.length_a   1.000
_cell.length_b   1.000
_cell.length_c   1.000
_cell.angle_alpha   90.00
_cell.angle_beta   90.00
_cell.angle_gamma   90.00
#
_symmetry.space_group_name_H-M   'P 1'
#
loop_
_entity.id
_entity.type
_entity.pdbx_description
1 polymer ?
#
loop_
_entity_poly.entity_id
_entity_poly.type
_entity_poly.pdbx_seq_one_letter_code
_entity_poly.pdbx_strand_id
1 'polypeptide(L)'
;MSNVGIVSEELNWDIAIFTRRMPTFKDQCFSERQIVADANKYPEWFDTQVRKRDGRCIITGTTAQPLKTTWIVPPTFRGIVNQHYPVSDENDDPEWYNVKNGVTMHQELADLFLNNDIAIDVDDNCRVIFFQDPRKLCSEKLLATIPTFISVPKNVPQELGPDLQLFRYHLKWSITVNGNAGDVMDYYDRRT
;
A
#
# COMPACT_ATOMS: atom_id res chain seq x y z
N MET A 1 -38.12 -17.15 -35.28
CA MET A 1 -37.19 -16.02 -35.05
C MET A 1 -37.77 -15.22 -33.90
N SER A 2 -37.25 -15.45 -32.70
CA SER A 2 -37.75 -14.85 -31.46
C SER A 2 -36.62 -14.01 -30.89
N ASN A 3 -36.76 -12.69 -30.96
CA ASN A 3 -35.83 -11.72 -30.37
C ASN A 3 -35.94 -11.83 -28.85
N VAL A 4 -34.92 -12.40 -28.22
CA VAL A 4 -34.70 -12.27 -26.78
C VAL A 4 -33.91 -10.97 -26.59
N GLY A 5 -34.62 -9.90 -26.25
CA GLY A 5 -34.00 -8.66 -25.80
C GLY A 5 -33.30 -8.91 -24.48
N ILE A 6 -31.97 -8.99 -24.52
CA ILE A 6 -31.14 -8.94 -23.31
C ILE A 6 -31.19 -7.49 -22.84
N VAL A 7 -32.01 -7.24 -21.82
CA VAL A 7 -31.92 -6.00 -21.04
C VAL A 7 -30.65 -6.14 -20.22
N SER A 8 -29.60 -5.43 -20.65
CA SER A 8 -28.40 -5.22 -19.85
C SER A 8 -28.84 -4.51 -18.57
N GLU A 9 -28.88 -5.24 -17.45
CA GLU A 9 -28.87 -4.63 -16.13
C GLU A 9 -27.56 -3.86 -16.00
N GLU A 10 -27.62 -2.57 -16.28
CA GLU A 10 -26.58 -1.62 -15.87
C GLU A 10 -26.47 -1.74 -14.36
N LEU A 11 -25.46 -2.49 -13.89
CA LEU A 11 -25.06 -2.47 -12.49
C LEU A 11 -24.62 -1.03 -12.19
N ASN A 12 -25.55 -0.28 -11.60
CA ASN A 12 -25.26 0.99 -11.00
C ASN A 12 -24.29 0.72 -9.84
N TRP A 13 -23.00 1.00 -10.07
CA TRP A 13 -21.97 0.96 -9.04
C TRP A 13 -22.15 2.16 -8.11
N ASP A 14 -23.28 2.20 -7.40
CA ASP A 14 -23.37 3.00 -6.20
C ASP A 14 -22.19 2.57 -5.32
N ILE A 15 -21.32 3.54 -5.03
CA ILE A 15 -20.18 3.36 -4.13
C ILE A 15 -20.78 2.99 -2.79
N ALA A 16 -20.97 1.69 -2.56
CA ALA A 16 -21.33 1.15 -1.27
C ALA A 16 -20.10 1.34 -0.39
N ILE A 17 -20.04 2.48 0.30
CA ILE A 17 -19.10 2.73 1.36
C ILE A 17 -19.46 1.72 2.46
N PHE A 18 -18.76 0.58 2.48
CA PHE A 18 -18.87 -0.35 3.57
C PHE A 18 -18.45 0.41 4.84
N THR A 19 -19.43 0.71 5.71
CA THR A 19 -19.23 1.38 7.01
C THR A 19 -18.41 0.55 8.00
N ARG A 20 -17.97 -0.65 7.60
CA ARG A 20 -16.99 -1.45 8.32
C ARG A 20 -15.60 -0.88 8.03
N ARG A 21 -14.86 -0.57 9.10
CA ARG A 21 -13.43 -0.25 9.04
C ARG A 21 -12.73 -1.29 8.17
N MET A 22 -12.14 -0.85 7.07
CA MET A 22 -11.35 -1.73 6.21
C MET A 22 -10.07 -2.13 6.94
N PRO A 23 -9.65 -3.40 6.84
CA PRO A 23 -8.44 -3.85 7.50
C PRO A 23 -7.20 -3.18 6.90
N THR A 24 -6.28 -2.79 7.76
CA THR A 24 -4.94 -2.37 7.34
C THR A 24 -4.13 -3.58 6.87
N PHE A 25 -3.00 -3.34 6.20
CA PHE A 25 -2.03 -4.40 5.91
C PHE A 25 -1.49 -5.04 7.20
N LYS A 26 -1.31 -4.23 8.24
CA LYS A 26 -0.90 -4.68 9.57
C LYS A 26 -1.89 -5.68 10.15
N ASP A 27 -3.20 -5.43 10.05
CA ASP A 27 -4.23 -6.34 10.57
C ASP A 27 -4.19 -7.72 9.90
N GLN A 28 -3.77 -7.81 8.63
CA GLN A 28 -3.57 -9.10 7.94
C GLN A 28 -2.24 -9.76 8.33
N CYS A 29 -1.14 -9.01 8.36
CA CYS A 29 0.17 -9.55 8.73
C CYS A 29 0.21 -10.10 10.16
N PHE A 30 -0.58 -9.51 11.06
CA PHE A 30 -0.71 -9.92 12.46
C PHE A 30 -2.09 -10.50 12.78
N SER A 31 -2.74 -11.11 11.78
CA SER A 31 -4.05 -11.73 11.95
C SER A 31 -4.03 -12.85 13.01
N GLU A 32 -5.10 -12.94 13.82
CA GLU A 32 -5.31 -14.08 14.74
C GLU A 32 -5.46 -15.41 14.00
N ARG A 33 -5.81 -15.36 12.71
CA ARG A 33 -5.81 -16.55 11.85
C ARG A 33 -4.38 -16.86 11.43
N GLN A 34 -3.78 -17.86 12.08
CA GLN A 34 -2.39 -18.25 11.85
C GLN A 34 -2.05 -18.47 10.37
N ILE A 35 -2.95 -19.07 9.58
CA ILE A 35 -2.76 -19.30 8.14
C ILE A 35 -2.54 -17.97 7.38
N VAL A 36 -3.27 -16.91 7.76
CA VAL A 36 -3.16 -15.58 7.14
C VAL A 36 -1.87 -14.90 7.58
N ALA A 37 -1.53 -14.94 8.87
CA ALA A 37 -0.28 -14.39 9.37
C ALA A 37 0.94 -15.10 8.77
N ASP A 38 0.89 -16.44 8.65
CA ASP A 38 1.97 -17.25 8.09
C ASP A 38 2.21 -16.96 6.61
N ALA A 39 1.15 -16.75 5.82
CA ALA A 39 1.27 -16.37 4.42
C ALA A 39 1.94 -15.00 4.21
N ASN A 40 1.94 -14.12 5.21
CA ASN A 40 2.60 -12.82 5.14
C ASN A 40 4.03 -12.82 5.73
N LYS A 41 4.50 -13.95 6.28
CA LYS A 41 5.88 -14.06 6.76
C LYS A 41 6.87 -13.91 5.60
N TYR A 42 7.98 -13.24 5.87
CA TYR A 42 9.06 -13.12 4.91
C TYR A 42 9.73 -14.48 4.69
N PRO A 43 9.91 -14.92 3.44
CA PRO A 43 10.85 -15.99 3.13
C PRO A 43 12.26 -15.63 3.64
N GLU A 44 13.08 -16.63 3.99
CA GLU A 44 14.43 -16.41 4.54
C GLU A 44 15.32 -15.54 3.64
N TRP A 45 15.13 -15.65 2.32
CA TRP A 45 15.90 -14.89 1.34
C TRP A 45 15.46 -13.42 1.19
N PHE A 46 14.25 -13.07 1.64
CA PHE A 46 13.60 -11.81 1.28
C PHE A 46 14.30 -10.59 1.87
N ASP A 47 14.52 -10.56 3.19
CA ASP A 47 15.16 -9.43 3.86
C ASP A 47 16.57 -9.17 3.30
N THR A 48 17.35 -10.23 3.11
CA THR A 48 18.72 -10.12 2.56
C THR A 48 18.71 -9.52 1.15
N GLN A 49 17.82 -9.98 0.27
CA GLN A 49 17.78 -9.51 -1.12
C GLN A 49 17.25 -8.08 -1.23
N VAL A 50 16.19 -7.73 -0.49
CA VAL A 50 15.63 -6.38 -0.50
C VAL A 50 16.63 -5.38 0.05
N ARG A 51 17.29 -5.69 1.18
CA ARG A 51 18.33 -4.82 1.74
C ARG A 51 19.54 -4.68 0.83
N LYS A 52 19.94 -5.76 0.13
CA LYS A 52 21.03 -5.70 -0.84
C LYS A 52 20.70 -4.77 -2.01
N ARG A 53 19.45 -4.78 -2.48
CA ARG A 53 18.98 -3.87 -3.53
C ARG A 53 18.91 -2.42 -3.05
N ASP A 54 18.27 -2.18 -1.91
CA ASP A 54 17.96 -0.82 -1.46
C ASP A 54 19.14 -0.13 -0.79
N GLY A 55 19.87 -0.84 0.09
CA GLY A 55 21.00 -0.33 0.88
C GLY A 55 20.68 0.77 1.89
N ARG A 56 19.52 1.42 1.80
CA ARG A 56 19.08 2.57 2.59
C ARG A 56 17.55 2.62 2.68
N CYS A 57 17.02 3.46 3.56
CA CYS A 57 15.58 3.74 3.59
C CYS A 57 15.14 4.37 2.27
N ILE A 58 14.10 3.82 1.65
CA ILE A 58 13.56 4.35 0.37
C ILE A 58 12.95 5.75 0.49
N ILE A 59 12.45 6.12 1.68
CA ILE A 59 11.81 7.42 1.93
C ILE A 59 12.85 8.48 2.30
N THR A 60 13.63 8.25 3.36
CA THR A 60 14.56 9.26 3.90
C THR A 60 15.92 9.26 3.19
N GLY A 61 16.22 8.20 2.43
CA GLY A 61 17.55 7.98 1.84
C GLY A 61 18.64 7.65 2.86
N THR A 62 18.32 7.54 4.15
CA THR A 62 19.32 7.32 5.21
C THR A 62 19.72 5.85 5.31
N THR A 63 20.98 5.61 5.66
CA THR A 63 21.50 4.30 6.05
C THR A 63 21.48 4.09 7.57
N ALA A 64 21.09 5.13 8.32
CA ALA A 64 21.02 5.11 9.77
C ALA A 64 19.98 4.09 10.26
N GLN A 65 20.38 3.26 11.22
CA GLN A 65 19.53 2.24 11.84
C GLN A 65 18.57 2.89 12.87
N PRO A 66 17.41 2.26 13.14
CA PRO A 66 16.97 0.95 12.65
C PRO A 66 16.28 0.99 11.28
N LEU A 67 16.78 0.17 10.36
CA LEU A 67 16.17 -0.13 9.06
C LEU A 67 15.51 -1.51 9.07
N LYS A 68 14.35 -1.63 8.44
CA LYS A 68 13.56 -2.86 8.34
C LYS A 68 13.06 -3.08 6.91
N THR A 69 12.99 -4.34 6.50
CA THR A 69 12.32 -4.74 5.26
C THR A 69 10.82 -4.87 5.49
N THR A 70 10.02 -4.33 4.57
CA THR A 70 8.56 -4.48 4.56
C THR A 70 8.04 -4.85 3.17
N TRP A 71 6.93 -5.58 3.12
CA TRP A 71 6.16 -5.73 1.89
C TRP A 71 5.65 -4.35 1.43
N ILE A 72 5.58 -4.14 0.11
CA ILE A 72 4.82 -3.04 -0.49
C ILE A 72 3.35 -3.38 -0.35
N VAL A 73 2.92 -4.57 -0.80
CA VAL A 73 1.59 -5.11 -0.53
C VAL A 73 1.74 -6.52 0.04
N PRO A 74 1.17 -6.86 1.21
CA PRO A 74 1.28 -8.20 1.76
C PRO A 74 0.74 -9.28 0.80
N PRO A 75 1.38 -10.46 0.68
CA PRO A 75 0.95 -11.50 -0.27
C PRO A 75 -0.49 -11.97 -0.10
N THR A 76 -1.04 -11.97 1.12
CA THR A 76 -2.45 -12.36 1.33
C THR A 76 -3.45 -11.38 0.71
N PHE A 77 -3.00 -10.17 0.36
CA PHE A 77 -3.84 -9.16 -0.26
C PHE A 77 -4.08 -9.39 -1.76
N ARG A 78 -3.44 -10.40 -2.37
CA ARG A 78 -3.68 -10.80 -3.76
C ARG A 78 -5.17 -10.95 -4.08
N GLY A 79 -5.92 -11.65 -3.22
CA GLY A 79 -7.35 -11.86 -3.45
C GLY A 79 -8.15 -10.56 -3.45
N ILE A 80 -7.82 -9.62 -2.56
CA ILE A 80 -8.49 -8.33 -2.46
C ILE A 80 -8.14 -7.46 -3.66
N VAL A 81 -6.86 -7.39 -4.04
CA VAL A 81 -6.41 -6.61 -5.20
C VAL A 81 -7.01 -7.16 -6.49
N ASN A 82 -6.97 -8.47 -6.71
CA ASN A 82 -7.53 -9.08 -7.92
C ASN A 82 -9.05 -8.90 -8.02
N GLN A 83 -9.75 -8.82 -6.89
CA GLN A 83 -11.20 -8.58 -6.87
C GLN A 83 -11.58 -7.12 -7.11
N HIS A 84 -10.84 -6.16 -6.56
CA HIS A 84 -11.19 -4.73 -6.61
C HIS A 84 -10.52 -3.97 -7.75
N TYR A 85 -9.39 -4.48 -8.24
CA TYR A 85 -8.60 -3.90 -9.31
C TYR A 85 -8.25 -4.98 -10.33
N PRO A 86 -9.27 -5.59 -10.99
CA PRO A 86 -9.05 -6.65 -11.95
C PRO A 86 -8.09 -6.17 -13.02
N VAL A 87 -7.02 -6.92 -13.21
CA VAL A 87 -6.03 -6.67 -14.25
C VAL A 87 -6.70 -6.98 -15.59
N SER A 88 -6.69 -6.04 -16.53
CA SER A 88 -7.32 -6.24 -17.85
C SER A 88 -6.57 -7.20 -18.75
N ASP A 89 -5.31 -7.51 -18.44
CA ASP A 89 -4.43 -8.41 -19.17
C ASP A 89 -3.98 -9.59 -18.29
N GLU A 90 -4.07 -10.81 -18.82
CA GLU A 90 -3.68 -12.07 -18.16
C GLU A 90 -2.18 -12.12 -17.75
N ASN A 91 -1.38 -11.11 -18.11
CA ASN A 91 0.05 -11.03 -17.88
C ASN A 91 0.51 -10.08 -16.75
N ASP A 92 -0.37 -9.26 -16.14
CA ASP A 92 0.05 -8.36 -15.04
C ASP A 92 -0.39 -8.80 -13.63
N ASP A 93 -0.67 -10.09 -13.39
CA ASP A 93 -0.78 -10.56 -12.00
C ASP A 93 0.62 -10.47 -11.37
N PRO A 94 0.86 -9.56 -10.41
CA PRO A 94 2.19 -9.36 -9.86
C PRO A 94 2.63 -10.66 -9.18
N GLU A 95 3.89 -11.04 -9.32
CA GLU A 95 4.43 -12.09 -8.47
C GLU A 95 4.52 -11.55 -7.02
N TRP A 96 3.55 -11.91 -6.20
CA TRP A 96 3.39 -11.37 -4.84
C TRP A 96 4.55 -11.73 -3.90
N TYR A 97 5.21 -12.87 -4.12
CA TYR A 97 6.39 -13.31 -3.38
C TYR A 97 7.68 -12.98 -4.13
N ASN A 98 7.94 -11.69 -4.35
CA ASN A 98 9.09 -11.21 -5.10
C ASN A 98 9.82 -10.10 -4.33
N VAL A 99 11.14 -10.01 -4.49
CA VAL A 99 11.97 -8.88 -4.03
C VAL A 99 11.40 -7.53 -4.47
N LYS A 100 10.79 -7.46 -5.66
CA LYS A 100 10.14 -6.24 -6.17
C LYS A 100 8.95 -5.78 -5.31
N ASN A 101 8.31 -6.69 -4.58
CA ASN A 101 7.27 -6.40 -3.60
C ASN A 101 7.84 -6.06 -2.20
N GLY A 102 9.15 -5.92 -2.05
CA GLY A 102 9.77 -5.49 -0.80
C GLY A 102 10.38 -4.11 -0.90
N VAL A 103 10.50 -3.42 0.23
CA VAL A 103 11.32 -2.21 0.38
C VAL A 103 11.95 -2.12 1.77
N THR A 104 13.10 -1.46 1.84
CA THR A 104 13.80 -1.12 3.07
C THR A 104 13.35 0.27 3.54
N MET A 105 12.91 0.36 4.78
CA MET A 105 12.45 1.61 5.40
C MET A 105 13.06 1.80 6.81
N HIS A 106 13.10 3.05 7.29
CA HIS A 106 13.26 3.29 8.72
C HIS A 106 12.14 2.57 9.48
N GLN A 107 12.44 1.95 10.62
CA GLN A 107 11.49 1.06 11.31
C GLN A 107 10.13 1.73 11.59
N GLU A 108 10.13 2.95 12.12
CA GLU A 108 8.88 3.71 12.36
C GLU A 108 8.08 3.94 11.06
N LEU A 109 8.76 4.23 9.94
CA LEU A 109 8.10 4.41 8.65
C LEU A 109 7.56 3.09 8.10
N ALA A 110 8.28 1.98 8.29
CA ALA A 110 7.80 0.65 7.90
C ALA A 110 6.49 0.30 8.63
N ASP A 111 6.40 0.64 9.92
CA ASP A 111 5.21 0.37 10.72
C ASP A 111 4.03 1.26 10.29
N LEU A 112 4.25 2.54 10.01
CA LEU A 112 3.23 3.45 9.45
C LEU A 112 2.76 3.01 8.06
N PHE A 113 3.69 2.58 7.21
CA PHE A 113 3.41 2.14 5.85
C PHE A 113 2.56 0.85 5.84
N LEU A 114 2.86 -0.09 6.74
CA LEU A 114 2.07 -1.30 6.93
C LEU A 114 0.72 -1.01 7.62
N ASN A 115 0.63 0.05 8.43
CA ASN A 115 -0.63 0.47 9.03
C ASN A 115 -1.50 1.31 8.06
N ASN A 116 -1.05 1.53 6.82
CA ASN A 116 -1.70 2.40 5.84
C ASN A 116 -1.80 3.88 6.27
N ASP A 117 -0.99 4.35 7.22
CA ASP A 117 -0.99 5.76 7.63
C ASP A 117 -0.22 6.67 6.66
N ILE A 118 0.69 6.07 5.89
CA ILE A 118 1.45 6.72 4.83
C ILE A 118 1.43 5.86 3.56
N ALA A 119 1.54 6.49 2.40
CA ALA A 119 1.72 5.82 1.10
C ALA A 119 2.69 6.62 0.21
N ILE A 120 3.09 6.03 -0.92
CA ILE A 120 3.91 6.70 -1.94
C ILE A 120 3.09 6.76 -3.24
N ASP A 121 2.88 7.98 -3.74
CA ASP A 121 2.26 8.21 -5.03
C ASP A 121 3.33 8.25 -6.12
N VAL A 122 3.51 7.11 -6.79
CA VAL A 122 4.50 6.96 -7.86
C VAL A 122 4.14 7.73 -9.13
N ASP A 123 2.87 8.11 -9.30
CA ASP A 123 2.38 8.86 -10.46
C ASP A 123 2.45 10.39 -10.22
N ASP A 124 2.53 10.84 -8.95
CA ASP A 124 2.87 12.23 -8.54
C ASP A 124 4.35 12.34 -8.11
N ASN A 125 5.29 12.05 -9.02
CA ASN A 125 6.74 12.17 -8.78
C ASN A 125 7.25 11.45 -7.52
N CYS A 126 6.66 10.30 -7.17
CA CYS A 126 6.97 9.56 -5.95
C CYS A 126 6.78 10.41 -4.68
N ARG A 127 5.66 11.13 -4.59
CA ARG A 127 5.30 11.92 -3.42
C ARG A 127 4.95 11.05 -2.23
N VAL A 128 5.43 11.42 -1.04
CA VAL A 128 5.03 10.78 0.22
C VAL A 128 3.69 11.39 0.67
N ILE A 129 2.70 10.54 0.87
CA ILE A 129 1.36 10.90 1.31
C ILE A 129 1.20 10.47 2.77
N PHE A 130 0.68 11.36 3.61
CA PHE A 130 0.23 11.07 4.96
C PHE A 130 -1.29 11.18 5.00
N PHE A 131 -1.96 10.20 5.62
CA PHE A 131 -3.42 10.21 5.76
C PHE A 131 -3.91 10.85 7.07
N GLN A 132 -2.98 11.23 7.95
CA GLN A 132 -3.23 12.00 9.17
C GLN A 132 -2.17 13.11 9.29
N ASP A 133 -2.33 14.00 10.27
CA ASP A 133 -1.31 15.01 10.59
C ASP A 133 0.04 14.31 10.88
N PRO A 134 1.11 14.56 10.08
CA PRO A 134 2.40 13.88 10.25
C PRO A 134 2.99 14.05 11.66
N ARG A 135 2.69 15.16 12.35
CA ARG A 135 3.15 15.45 13.71
C ARG A 135 2.53 14.53 14.77
N LYS A 136 1.42 13.86 14.43
CA LYS A 136 0.78 12.84 15.29
C LYS A 136 1.33 11.44 15.03
N LEU A 137 1.98 11.23 13.89
CA LEU A 137 2.43 9.93 13.41
C LEU A 137 3.92 9.70 13.63
N CYS A 138 4.74 10.74 13.50
CA CYS A 138 6.20 10.67 13.56
C CYS A 138 6.76 11.57 14.67
N SER A 139 7.91 11.20 15.22
CA SER A 139 8.72 12.14 16.01
C SER A 139 9.18 13.33 15.16
N GLU A 140 9.37 14.50 15.77
CA GLU A 140 9.86 15.71 15.07
C GLU A 140 11.19 15.44 14.34
N LYS A 141 12.08 14.67 14.98
CA LYS A 141 13.38 14.28 14.41
C LYS A 141 13.20 13.44 13.16
N LEU A 142 12.30 12.46 13.15
CA LEU A 142 12.03 11.63 11.97
C LEU A 142 11.37 12.46 10.88
N LEU A 143 10.36 13.27 11.22
CA LEU A 143 9.63 14.10 10.27
C LEU A 143 10.56 15.06 9.51
N ALA A 144 11.55 15.64 10.19
CA ALA A 144 12.56 16.50 9.57
C ALA A 144 13.43 15.81 8.51
N THR A 145 13.44 14.47 8.46
CA THR A 145 14.20 13.68 7.47
C THR A 145 13.36 13.19 6.30
N ILE A 146 12.03 13.36 6.35
CA ILE A 146 11.13 12.85 5.32
C ILE A 146 10.99 13.93 4.23
N PRO A 147 11.44 13.67 2.99
CA PRO A 147 11.21 14.59 1.89
C PRO A 147 9.75 14.51 1.43
N THR A 148 9.26 15.58 0.80
CA THR A 148 7.95 15.55 0.14
C THR A 148 7.93 14.58 -1.05
N PHE A 149 9.04 14.53 -1.81
CA PHE A 149 9.22 13.67 -2.98
C PHE A 149 10.44 12.79 -2.79
N ILE A 150 10.29 11.48 -3.02
CA ILE A 150 11.41 10.55 -2.93
C ILE A 150 12.05 10.37 -4.30
N SER A 151 13.37 10.17 -4.31
CA SER A 151 14.08 9.80 -5.53
C SER A 151 14.23 8.28 -5.57
N VAL A 152 13.47 7.62 -6.45
CA VAL A 152 13.77 6.24 -6.81
C VAL A 152 15.14 6.21 -7.50
N PRO A 153 16.05 5.28 -7.14
CA PRO A 153 17.40 5.27 -7.69
C PRO A 153 17.39 5.20 -9.23
N LYS A 154 17.77 6.29 -9.91
CA LYS A 154 17.81 6.37 -11.39
C LYS A 154 18.81 5.40 -12.04
N ASN A 155 19.76 4.90 -11.25
CA ASN A 155 20.83 4.00 -11.71
C ASN A 155 20.54 2.51 -11.43
N VAL A 156 19.38 2.20 -10.85
CA VAL A 156 18.96 0.81 -10.68
C VAL A 156 18.13 0.46 -11.93
N PRO A 157 18.55 -0.54 -12.72
CA PRO A 157 17.75 -1.02 -13.84
C PRO A 157 16.30 -1.28 -13.39
N GLN A 158 15.33 -0.88 -14.21
CA GLN A 158 13.90 -0.96 -13.85
C GLN A 158 13.49 -2.38 -13.47
N GLU A 159 14.13 -3.37 -14.08
CA GLU A 159 13.96 -4.79 -13.80
C GLU A 159 14.46 -5.22 -12.41
N LEU A 160 15.29 -4.41 -11.74
CA LEU A 160 15.79 -4.67 -10.40
C LEU A 160 15.06 -3.85 -9.34
N GLY A 161 14.41 -2.75 -9.70
CA GLY A 161 13.74 -1.84 -8.77
C GLY A 161 12.46 -2.41 -8.12
N PRO A 162 11.91 -1.73 -7.11
CA PRO A 162 10.57 -2.00 -6.61
C PRO A 162 9.52 -1.96 -7.73
N ASP A 163 8.48 -2.79 -7.62
CA ASP A 163 7.38 -2.76 -8.58
C ASP A 163 6.49 -1.53 -8.33
N LEU A 164 6.43 -0.63 -9.30
CA LEU A 164 5.61 0.57 -9.22
C LEU A 164 4.11 0.25 -9.20
N GLN A 165 3.68 -0.86 -9.80
CA GLN A 165 2.29 -1.27 -9.76
C GLN A 165 1.85 -1.66 -8.34
N LEU A 166 2.73 -2.29 -7.57
CA LEU A 166 2.47 -2.61 -6.17
C LEU A 166 2.35 -1.35 -5.31
N PHE A 167 3.11 -0.29 -5.61
CA PHE A 167 2.90 1.02 -4.96
C PHE A 167 1.53 1.61 -5.29
N ARG A 168 1.08 1.51 -6.55
CA ARG A 168 -0.27 1.96 -6.91
C ARG A 168 -1.35 1.20 -6.15
N TYR A 169 -1.20 -0.12 -6.00
CA TYR A 169 -2.14 -0.91 -5.19
C TYR A 169 -2.07 -0.53 -3.71
N HIS A 170 -0.88 -0.31 -3.15
CA HIS A 170 -0.72 0.16 -1.77
C HIS A 170 -1.41 1.51 -1.57
N LEU A 171 -1.22 2.48 -2.47
CA LEU A 171 -1.87 3.79 -2.39
C LEU A 171 -3.39 3.67 -2.48
N LYS A 172 -3.91 2.95 -3.48
CA LYS A 172 -5.36 2.74 -3.66
C LYS A 172 -5.99 2.13 -2.40
N TRP A 173 -5.37 1.09 -1.84
CA TRP A 173 -5.87 0.48 -0.61
C TRP A 173 -5.78 1.42 0.59
N SER A 174 -4.68 2.18 0.72
CA SER A 174 -4.52 3.16 1.80
C SER A 174 -5.58 4.26 1.73
N ILE A 175 -5.97 4.70 0.52
CA ILE A 175 -7.11 5.59 0.31
C ILE A 175 -8.40 4.90 0.77
N THR A 176 -8.64 3.64 0.46
CA THR A 176 -9.85 2.93 0.91
C THR A 176 -9.91 2.80 2.44
N VAL A 177 -8.78 2.49 3.08
CA VAL A 177 -8.68 2.36 4.55
C VAL A 177 -8.94 3.69 5.26
N ASN A 178 -8.39 4.79 4.74
CA ASN A 178 -8.46 6.10 5.38
C ASN A 178 -9.61 6.99 4.88
N GLY A 179 -10.14 6.71 3.70
CA GLY A 179 -11.23 7.45 3.07
C GLY A 179 -12.58 7.26 3.76
N ASN A 180 -12.68 6.29 4.67
CA ASN A 180 -13.87 6.02 5.48
C ASN A 180 -14.03 6.99 6.67
N ALA A 181 -13.42 8.18 6.62
CA ALA A 181 -13.39 9.18 7.69
C ALA A 181 -14.72 9.95 7.91
N GLY A 182 -15.86 9.37 7.50
CA GLY A 182 -17.19 9.99 7.55
C GLY A 182 -17.61 10.51 6.18
N ASP A 183 -18.91 10.46 5.92
CA ASP A 183 -19.50 11.12 4.75
C ASP A 183 -19.24 12.64 4.89
N VAL A 184 -19.00 13.33 3.78
CA VAL A 184 -18.98 14.80 3.78
C VAL A 184 -20.29 15.37 4.35
N MET A 185 -21.39 14.63 4.20
CA MET A 185 -22.69 14.95 4.78
C MET A 185 -22.69 14.90 6.32
N ASP A 186 -21.89 14.01 6.94
CA ASP A 186 -21.74 13.94 8.39
C ASP A 186 -21.07 15.20 8.98
N TYR A 187 -20.41 16.02 8.14
CA TYR A 187 -19.86 17.31 8.54
C TYR A 187 -20.89 18.45 8.48
N TYR A 188 -21.91 18.33 7.63
CA TYR A 188 -22.97 19.33 7.52
C TYR A 188 -24.08 19.13 8.54
N ASP A 189 -24.36 17.89 8.95
CA ASP A 189 -25.39 17.56 9.94
C ASP A 189 -25.00 17.89 11.39
N ARG A 190 -23.73 18.20 11.67
CA ARG A 190 -23.28 18.62 13.02
C ARG A 190 -23.51 20.11 13.33
N ARG A 191 -24.32 20.80 12.53
CA ARG A 191 -24.65 22.23 12.68
C ARG A 191 -26.13 22.51 12.99
N THR A 192 -26.83 21.59 13.66
CA THR A 192 -28.15 21.85 14.26
C THR A 192 -28.11 21.74 15.77
#